data_AF-A0A6C0LDI3-F1
#
_entry.id   AF-A0A6C0LDI3-F1
#
_cell.length_a   1.000
_cell.length_b   1.000
_cell.length_c   1.000
_cell.angle_alpha   90.00
_cell.angle_beta   90.00
_cell.angle_gamma   90.00
#
_symmetry.space_group_name_H-M   'P 1'
#
loop_
_entity.id
_entity.type
_entity.pdbx_description
1 polymer ?
#
loop_
_entity_poly.entity_id
_entity_poly.type
_entity_poly.pdbx_seq_one_letter_code
_entity_poly.pdbx_strand_id
1 'polypeptide(L)'
;MSQPQPSSRSIQVIIQELLVVIPEKENALITEIKEYRNSIWNQAPEMMGSAQLWIPVQHILARNILVFDEEWKVKVQKIFVGEN
;
A
#
# COMPACT_ATOMS: atom_id res chain seq x y z
N MET A 1 26.28 -15.42 -13.38
CA MET A 1 25.76 -14.99 -12.08
C MET A 1 24.38 -14.42 -12.33
N SER A 2 23.33 -15.18 -12.07
CA SER A 2 21.95 -14.71 -12.25
C SER A 2 21.65 -13.75 -11.12
N GLN A 3 21.57 -12.45 -11.41
CA GLN A 3 20.96 -11.51 -10.49
C GLN A 3 19.56 -12.05 -10.14
N PRO A 4 19.15 -12.13 -8.87
CA PRO A 4 17.75 -12.35 -8.57
C PRO A 4 16.98 -11.20 -9.24
N GLN A 5 16.04 -11.55 -10.12
CA GLN A 5 15.06 -10.60 -10.64
C GLN A 5 14.48 -9.84 -9.45
N PRO A 6 14.25 -8.51 -9.52
CA PRO A 6 13.47 -7.85 -8.48
C PRO A 6 12.02 -8.34 -8.62
N SER A 7 11.72 -9.49 -8.05
CA SER A 7 10.37 -9.92 -7.70
C SER A 7 9.92 -9.08 -6.50
N SER A 8 9.98 -7.76 -6.59
CA SER A 8 9.90 -6.90 -5.42
C SER A 8 8.74 -5.96 -5.57
N ARG A 9 7.56 -6.37 -5.09
CA ARG A 9 6.50 -5.41 -4.76
C ARG A 9 7.14 -4.33 -3.90
N SER A 10 7.31 -3.14 -4.46
CA SER A 10 7.77 -1.98 -3.69
C SER A 10 6.55 -1.40 -3.01
N ILE A 11 6.65 -1.13 -1.71
CA ILE A 11 5.55 -0.49 -0.97
C ILE A 11 5.15 0.85 -1.60
N GLN A 12 6.05 1.56 -2.27
CA GLN A 12 5.73 2.80 -2.96
C GLN A 12 4.79 2.58 -4.16
N VAL A 13 5.02 1.51 -4.93
CA VAL A 13 4.16 1.13 -6.06
C VAL A 13 2.78 0.74 -5.54
N ILE A 14 2.74 -0.09 -4.49
CA ILE A 14 1.49 -0.50 -3.85
C ILE A 14 0.72 0.71 -3.32
N ILE A 15 1.38 1.65 -2.64
CA ILE A 15 0.74 2.89 -2.17
C ILE A 15 0.13 3.69 -3.33
N GLN A 16 0.79 3.74 -4.49
CA GLN A 16 0.23 4.41 -5.67
C GLN A 16 -1.02 3.68 -6.19
N GLU A 17 -0.98 2.35 -6.32
CA GLU A 17 -2.13 1.56 -6.75
C GLU A 17 -3.32 1.68 -5.80
N LEU A 18 -3.06 1.69 -4.49
CA LEU A 18 -4.07 1.93 -3.46
C LEU A 18 -4.75 3.28 -3.67
N LEU A 19 -3.97 4.35 -3.87
CA LEU A 19 -4.52 5.71 -4.07
C LEU A 19 -5.35 5.86 -5.35
N VAL A 20 -5.18 4.99 -6.35
CA VAL A 20 -6.00 4.97 -7.58
C VAL A 20 -7.34 4.29 -7.35
N VAL A 21 -7.37 3.26 -6.50
CA VAL A 21 -8.57 2.46 -6.25
C VAL A 21 -9.46 3.09 -5.17
N ILE A 22 -8.86 3.73 -4.16
CA ILE A 22 -9.60 4.34 -3.05
C ILE A 22 -10.38 5.55 -3.60
N PRO A 23 -11.71 5.59 -3.42
CA PRO A 23 -12.51 6.68 -3.96
C PRO A 23 -12.27 7.98 -3.19
N GLU A 24 -12.37 9.12 -3.88
CA GLU A 24 -12.06 10.45 -3.34
C GLU A 24 -12.90 10.85 -2.12
N LYS A 25 -14.05 10.19 -1.91
CA LYS A 25 -14.89 10.36 -0.71
C LYS A 25 -14.16 9.94 0.58
N GLU A 26 -13.22 8.99 0.50
CA GLU A 26 -12.46 8.46 1.64
C GLU A 26 -11.27 9.36 1.98
N ASN A 27 -11.55 10.64 2.20
CA ASN A 27 -10.54 11.68 2.41
C ASN A 27 -9.57 11.36 3.57
N ALA A 28 -10.09 10.80 4.67
CA ALA A 28 -9.27 10.43 5.83
C ALA A 28 -8.22 9.36 5.47
N LEU A 29 -8.67 8.26 4.84
CA LEU A 29 -7.80 7.18 4.39
C LEU A 29 -6.77 7.67 3.36
N ILE A 30 -7.20 8.44 2.36
CA ILE A 30 -6.31 9.01 1.34
C ILE A 30 -5.24 9.90 2.00
N THR A 31 -5.62 10.68 3.01
CA THR A 31 -4.70 11.57 3.72
C THR A 31 -3.67 10.78 4.50
N GLU A 32 -4.09 9.80 5.32
CA GLU A 32 -3.16 8.95 6.08
C GLU A 32 -2.17 8.19 5.17
N ILE A 33 -2.64 7.65 4.04
CA ILE A 33 -1.77 6.98 3.06
C ILE A 33 -0.77 7.97 2.43
N LYS A 34 -1.21 9.18 2.07
CA LYS A 34 -0.33 10.20 1.50
C LYS A 34 0.72 10.69 2.50
N GLU A 35 0.32 10.92 3.75
CA GLU A 35 1.22 11.30 4.84
C GLU A 35 2.27 10.22 5.07
N TYR A 36 1.85 8.95 5.15
CA TYR A 36 2.78 7.84 5.28
C TYR A 36 3.73 7.72 4.08
N ARG A 37 3.22 7.86 2.85
CA ARG A 37 4.05 7.90 1.63
C ARG A 37 5.16 8.96 1.73
N ASN A 38 4.82 10.16 2.19
CA ASN A 38 5.77 11.25 2.34
C ASN A 38 6.80 10.95 3.45
N SER A 39 6.38 10.29 4.54
CA SER A 39 7.27 9.85 5.61
C SER A 39 8.33 8.84 5.14
N ILE A 40 8.03 8.04 4.11
CA ILE A 40 8.94 7.01 3.57
C ILE A 40 9.60 7.42 2.25
N TRP A 41 9.36 8.64 1.76
CA TRP A 41 9.88 9.13 0.47
C TRP A 41 11.41 9.11 0.40
N ASN A 42 12.08 9.34 1.52
CA ASN A 42 13.55 9.39 1.61
C ASN A 42 14.19 8.09 2.15
N GLN A 43 13.45 6.97 2.14
CA GLN A 43 13.98 5.68 2.57
C GLN A 43 14.74 4.96 1.45
N ALA A 44 15.78 4.20 1.82
CA ALA A 44 16.58 3.46 0.86
C ALA A 44 15.72 2.43 0.09
N PRO A 45 15.97 2.23 -1.22
CA PRO A 45 15.17 1.32 -2.06
C PRO A 45 15.19 -0.13 -1.57
N GLU A 46 16.28 -0.56 -0.93
CA GLU A 46 16.37 -1.88 -0.29
C GLU A 46 15.38 -2.08 0.87
N MET A 47 14.98 -1.00 1.55
CA MET A 47 13.98 -1.04 2.62
C MET A 47 12.55 -1.09 2.08
N MET A 48 12.33 -0.75 0.80
CA MET A 48 10.99 -0.66 0.19
C MET A 48 10.26 -2.00 0.07
N GLY A 49 10.99 -3.12 0.15
CA GLY A 49 10.43 -4.48 0.25
C GLY A 49 10.37 -5.02 1.68
N SER A 50 10.88 -4.28 2.67
CA SER A 50 10.95 -4.73 4.07
C SER A 50 9.58 -4.70 4.72
N ALA A 51 9.23 -5.76 5.46
CA ALA A 51 7.99 -5.85 6.22
C ALA A 51 7.73 -4.63 7.13
N GLN A 52 8.79 -3.95 7.59
CA GLN A 52 8.70 -2.74 8.39
C GLN A 52 7.95 -1.60 7.71
N LEU A 53 7.99 -1.51 6.37
CA LEU A 53 7.24 -0.49 5.64
C LEU A 53 5.83 -0.94 5.25
N TRP A 54 5.57 -2.25 5.25
CA TRP A 54 4.28 -2.84 4.91
C TRP A 54 3.31 -2.83 6.09
N ILE A 55 3.79 -3.11 7.31
CA ILE A 55 2.98 -3.15 8.53
C ILE A 55 2.21 -1.84 8.76
N PRO A 56 2.83 -0.65 8.66
CA PRO A 56 2.09 0.61 8.86
C PRO A 56 0.97 0.81 7.85
N VAL A 57 1.16 0.41 6.58
CA VAL A 57 0.10 0.46 5.57
C VAL A 57 -1.05 -0.48 5.94
N GLN A 58 -0.75 -1.70 6.41
CA GLN A 58 -1.79 -2.62 6.90
C GLN A 58 -2.59 -2.02 8.04
N HIS A 59 -1.93 -1.36 8.99
CA HIS A 59 -2.62 -0.71 10.10
C HIS A 59 -3.50 0.45 9.63
N ILE A 60 -3.04 1.28 8.69
CA ILE A 60 -3.86 2.35 8.10
C ILE A 60 -5.11 1.75 7.43
N LEU A 61 -4.93 0.71 6.62
CA LEU A 61 -6.04 0.02 5.95
C LEU A 61 -7.01 -0.61 6.96
N ALA A 62 -6.52 -1.35 7.95
CA ALA A 62 -7.37 -2.01 8.94
C ALA A 62 -8.15 -1.01 9.84
N ARG A 63 -7.62 0.18 10.07
CA ARG A 63 -8.31 1.25 10.83
C ARG A 63 -9.43 1.91 10.04
N ASN A 64 -9.28 2.02 8.71
CA ASN A 64 -10.24 2.69 7.85
C ASN A 64 -11.21 1.72 7.14
N ILE A 65 -10.82 0.46 6.96
CA ILE A 65 -11.58 -0.59 6.27
C ILE A 65 -11.92 -1.69 7.29
N LEU A 66 -13.07 -1.56 7.93
CA LEU A 66 -13.56 -2.53 8.92
C LEU A 66 -14.28 -3.73 8.28
N VAL A 67 -14.93 -3.49 7.13
CA VAL A 67 -15.72 -4.48 6.39
C VAL A 67 -15.42 -4.31 4.90
N PHE A 68 -15.35 -5.43 4.17
CA PHE A 68 -15.10 -5.46 2.72
C PHE A 68 -16.42 -5.54 1.93
N ASP A 69 -17.31 -4.58 2.13
CA ASP A 69 -18.63 -4.51 1.51
C ASP A 69 -18.67 -3.77 0.16
N GLU A 70 -17.60 -3.02 -0.16
CA GLU A 70 -17.49 -2.26 -1.40
C GLU A 70 -16.41 -2.81 -2.33
N GLU A 71 -16.63 -2.70 -3.64
CA GLU A 71 -15.73 -3.21 -4.68
C GLU A 71 -14.30 -2.68 -4.54
N TRP A 72 -14.14 -1.39 -4.22
CA TRP A 72 -12.82 -0.77 -4.05
C TRP A 72 -12.06 -1.36 -2.86
N LYS A 73 -12.75 -1.76 -1.79
CA LYS A 73 -12.13 -2.38 -0.60
C LYS A 73 -11.60 -3.78 -0.96
N VAL A 74 -12.36 -4.54 -1.73
CA VAL A 74 -11.93 -5.85 -2.24
C VAL A 74 -10.72 -5.69 -3.18
N LYS A 75 -10.72 -4.67 -4.04
CA LYS A 75 -9.57 -4.34 -4.89
C LYS A 75 -8.34 -3.96 -4.07
N VAL A 76 -8.50 -3.17 -3.01
CA VAL A 76 -7.42 -2.83 -2.05
C VAL A 76 -6.83 -4.09 -1.43
N GLN A 77 -7.68 -5.04 -1.00
CA GLN A 77 -7.22 -6.32 -0.46
C GLN A 77 -6.44 -7.13 -1.51
N LYS A 78 -6.94 -7.20 -2.74
CA LYS A 78 -6.28 -7.89 -3.85
C LYS A 78 -4.91 -7.30 -4.17
N ILE A 79 -4.78 -5.97 -4.23
CA ILE A 79 -3.49 -5.30 -4.41
C ILE A 79 -2.53 -5.67 -3.28
N PHE A 80 -3.02 -5.69 -2.04
CA PHE A 80 -2.19 -5.92 -0.87
C PHE A 80 -1.71 -7.38 -0.75
N VAL A 81 -2.60 -8.35 -0.96
CA VAL A 81 -2.27 -9.79 -1.06
C VAL A 81 -1.52 -10.08 -2.36
N GLY A 82 -1.69 -9.20 -3.35
CA GLY A 82 -1.25 -9.22 -4.76
C GLY A 82 -1.58 -10.52 -5.47
N GLU A 83 -2.81 -10.94 -5.28
CA GLU A 83 -3.55 -11.70 -6.27
C GLU A 83 -4.06 -10.68 -7.30
N ASN A 84 -3.39 -10.60 -8.45
CA ASN A 84 -3.85 -9.86 -9.62
C ASN A 84 -4.45 -10.82 -10.64
#